data_AF-A0A1R3RFQ6-F1
#
_entry.id   AF-A0A1R3RFQ6-F1
#
_cell.length_a   1.000
_cell.length_b   1.000
_cell.length_c   1.000
_cell.angle_alpha   90.00
_cell.angle_beta   90.00
_cell.angle_gamma   90.00
#
_symmetry.space_group_name_H-M   'P 1'
#
loop_
_entity.id
_entity.type
_entity.pdbx_description
1 polymer ?
#
loop_
_entity_poly.entity_id
_entity_poly.type
_entity_poly.pdbx_seq_one_letter_code
_entity_poly.pdbx_strand_id
1 'polypeptide(L)'
;MSKEKAEAYNKHGTVVWYPPGGVQLGSAVYLTPGPGQWNAPASYWHCVISADQSKFLEAKKAWIPQYNGHTKLWFEPKEIDSYLKTTRHEAPGETLRLAVMDGDTSVLQMGISKHRIGKTGPLGLEAYCKEKASELPQHVVNHKTLNNVEGTPQ
;
A
#
# COMPACT_ATOMS: atom_id res chain seq x y z
N MET A 1 -0.52 12.52 -5.31
CA MET A 1 -1.79 12.77 -4.59
C MET A 1 -2.25 14.20 -4.83
N SER A 2 -3.56 14.50 -4.76
CA SER A 2 -4.02 15.91 -4.85
C SER A 2 -3.57 16.71 -3.63
N LYS A 3 -3.39 18.02 -3.81
CA LYS A 3 -3.01 18.95 -2.72
C LYS A 3 -3.92 18.83 -1.49
N GLU A 4 -5.23 18.87 -1.70
CA GLU A 4 -6.22 18.79 -0.61
C GLU A 4 -6.07 17.52 0.26
N LYS A 5 -5.86 16.35 -0.38
CA LYS A 5 -5.67 15.09 0.35
C LYS A 5 -4.32 15.06 1.09
N ALA A 6 -3.28 15.64 0.51
CA ALA A 6 -1.97 15.77 1.14
C ALA A 6 -2.00 16.72 2.36
N GLU A 7 -2.68 17.85 2.25
CA GLU A 7 -2.89 18.78 3.35
C GLU A 7 -3.70 18.14 4.49
N ALA A 8 -4.69 17.30 4.16
CA ALA A 8 -5.41 16.53 5.17
C ALA A 8 -4.50 15.53 5.91
N TYR A 9 -3.63 14.81 5.20
CA TYR A 9 -2.66 13.91 5.83
C TYR A 9 -1.75 14.67 6.79
N ASN A 10 -1.21 15.82 6.36
CA ASN A 10 -0.37 16.68 7.18
C ASN A 10 -1.13 17.22 8.41
N LYS A 11 -2.38 17.68 8.23
CA LYS A 11 -3.22 18.20 9.30
C LYS A 11 -3.51 17.15 10.38
N HIS A 12 -3.77 15.91 9.96
CA HIS A 12 -4.07 14.81 10.88
C HIS A 12 -2.80 14.09 11.39
N GLY A 13 -1.64 14.34 10.77
CA GLY A 13 -0.38 13.66 11.05
C GLY A 13 -0.42 12.16 10.73
N THR A 14 -1.39 11.70 9.95
CA THR A 14 -1.61 10.28 9.61
C THR A 14 -2.37 10.16 8.30
N VAL A 15 -2.34 8.95 7.73
CA VAL A 15 -3.18 8.53 6.60
C VAL A 15 -4.67 8.71 6.91
N VAL A 16 -5.39 9.39 6.01
CA VAL A 16 -6.84 9.58 6.01
C VAL A 16 -7.45 8.74 4.88
N TRP A 17 -8.60 8.10 5.11
CA TRP A 17 -9.25 7.30 4.07
C TRP A 17 -9.82 8.17 2.96
N TYR A 18 -9.48 7.83 1.72
CA TYR A 18 -10.19 8.31 0.53
C TYR A 18 -10.48 7.12 -0.37
N PRO A 19 -11.66 7.06 -1.02
CA PRO A 19 -11.92 6.04 -2.04
C PRO A 19 -10.83 6.07 -3.13
N PRO A 20 -10.10 4.96 -3.35
CA PRO A 20 -9.10 4.89 -4.40
C PRO A 20 -9.75 4.71 -5.78
N GLY A 21 -9.14 5.29 -6.82
CA GLY A 21 -9.42 4.98 -8.22
C GLY A 21 -8.39 3.98 -8.76
N GLY A 22 -8.75 3.13 -9.72
CA GLY A 22 -7.79 2.18 -10.34
C GLY A 22 -7.25 1.13 -9.37
N VAL A 23 -8.13 0.35 -8.74
CA VAL A 23 -7.81 -0.49 -7.58
C VAL A 23 -7.21 -1.86 -7.91
N GLN A 24 -5.95 -1.91 -8.38
CA GLN A 24 -5.27 -3.18 -8.69
C GLN A 24 -5.31 -4.18 -7.52
N LEU A 25 -5.06 -3.72 -6.30
CA LEU A 25 -5.05 -4.51 -5.07
C LEU A 25 -6.33 -4.34 -4.23
N GLY A 26 -7.40 -3.82 -4.83
CA GLY A 26 -8.65 -3.52 -4.14
C GLY A 26 -8.64 -2.21 -3.36
N SER A 27 -9.59 -2.05 -2.43
CA SER A 27 -9.74 -0.82 -1.65
C SER A 27 -8.62 -0.67 -0.61
N ALA A 28 -7.55 -0.01 -1.01
CA ALA A 28 -6.36 0.23 -0.21
C ALA A 28 -5.77 1.64 -0.44
N VAL A 29 -4.92 2.07 0.49
CA VAL A 29 -3.97 3.17 0.29
C VAL A 29 -2.70 2.57 -0.31
N TYR A 30 -2.32 3.05 -1.49
CA TYR A 30 -1.22 2.51 -2.27
C TYR A 30 0.09 3.24 -2.01
N LEU A 31 1.16 2.49 -1.82
CA LEU A 31 2.52 2.96 -1.55
C LEU A 31 3.51 2.31 -2.51
N THR A 32 4.52 3.06 -2.91
CA THR A 32 5.75 2.54 -3.52
C THR A 32 6.86 2.43 -2.46
N PRO A 33 7.88 1.59 -2.68
CA PRO A 33 9.03 1.43 -1.79
C PRO A 33 9.70 2.73 -1.34
N GLY A 34 9.75 3.74 -2.22
CA GLY A 34 10.34 5.04 -1.97
C GLY A 34 9.56 6.18 -2.61
N PRO A 35 9.86 7.44 -2.21
CA PRO A 35 9.17 8.62 -2.71
C PRO A 35 9.44 8.82 -4.21
N GLY A 36 8.41 9.28 -4.94
CA GLY A 36 8.53 9.62 -6.37
C GLY A 36 8.66 8.45 -7.34
N GLN A 37 8.63 7.20 -6.87
CA GLN A 37 8.73 6.01 -7.73
C GLN A 37 7.48 5.78 -8.57
N TRP A 38 6.31 6.23 -8.12
CA TRP A 38 5.13 6.26 -8.97
C TRP A 38 5.22 7.46 -9.91
N ASN A 39 5.21 7.19 -11.22
CA ASN A 39 5.08 8.20 -12.26
C ASN A 39 3.71 8.90 -12.19
N ALA A 40 3.63 9.93 -11.35
CA ALA A 40 2.46 10.78 -11.16
C ALA A 40 2.63 12.11 -11.91
N PRO A 41 1.54 12.80 -12.26
CA PRO A 41 1.61 14.15 -12.82
C PRO A 41 2.43 15.09 -11.92
N ALA A 42 3.20 16.01 -12.52
CA ALA A 42 4.07 16.93 -11.77
C ALA A 42 3.33 17.85 -10.77
N SER A 43 2.01 18.02 -10.93
CA SER A 43 1.15 18.77 -10.00
C SER A 43 0.77 17.98 -8.74
N TYR A 44 1.12 16.70 -8.67
CA TYR A 44 0.75 15.84 -7.55
C TYR A 44 1.75 15.98 -6.41
N TRP A 45 1.21 16.08 -5.21
CA TRP A 45 1.99 16.01 -3.99
C TRP A 45 2.46 14.58 -3.74
N HIS A 46 3.59 14.47 -3.05
CA HIS A 46 4.20 13.22 -2.62
C HIS A 46 4.07 13.09 -1.10
N CYS A 47 3.90 11.87 -0.62
CA CYS A 47 3.87 11.60 0.81
C CYS A 47 4.71 10.39 1.14
N VAL A 48 5.41 10.48 2.27
CA VAL A 48 5.98 9.33 2.95
C VAL A 48 5.02 8.94 4.07
N ILE A 49 4.73 7.65 4.14
CA ILE A 49 3.95 7.05 5.22
C ILE A 49 4.91 6.17 6.01
N SER A 50 5.06 6.49 7.29
CA SER A 50 5.81 5.68 8.24
C SER A 50 4.83 4.87 9.10
N ALA A 51 5.34 3.80 9.70
CA ALA A 51 4.63 2.95 10.63
C ALA A 51 5.54 2.67 11.82
N ASP A 52 4.94 2.32 12.96
CA ASP A 52 5.69 1.74 14.07
C ASP A 52 6.38 0.46 13.58
N GLN A 53 7.70 0.39 13.76
CA GLN A 53 8.52 -0.69 13.22
C GLN A 53 8.06 -2.05 13.75
N SER A 54 7.79 -2.18 15.04
CA SER A 54 7.39 -3.46 15.65
C SER A 54 6.06 -3.94 15.06
N LYS A 55 5.07 -3.04 15.02
CA LYS A 55 3.74 -3.31 14.46
C LYS A 55 3.79 -3.63 12.97
N PHE A 56 4.66 -2.96 12.22
CA PHE A 56 4.84 -3.22 10.80
C PHE A 56 5.51 -4.57 10.54
N LEU A 57 6.51 -4.95 11.34
CA LEU A 57 7.15 -6.27 11.21
C LEU A 57 6.18 -7.40 11.54
N GLU A 58 5.34 -7.24 12.55
CA GLU A 58 4.30 -8.20 12.95
C GLU A 58 3.10 -8.23 11.99
N ALA A 59 2.81 -7.12 11.31
CA ALA A 59 1.66 -7.04 10.40
C ALA A 59 1.72 -8.12 9.32
N LYS A 60 0.59 -8.76 9.08
CA LYS A 60 0.45 -9.75 8.01
C LYS A 60 0.51 -9.09 6.63
N LYS A 61 1.25 -9.72 5.72
CA LYS A 61 1.44 -9.27 4.34
C LYS A 61 1.23 -10.44 3.40
N ALA A 62 0.72 -10.19 2.20
CA ALA A 62 0.57 -11.23 1.18
C ALA A 62 0.86 -10.70 -0.21
N TRP A 63 1.61 -11.47 -0.99
CA TRP A 63 1.75 -11.27 -2.43
C TRP A 63 0.46 -11.68 -3.15
N ILE A 64 -0.11 -10.72 -3.87
CA ILE A 64 -1.30 -10.89 -4.70
C ILE A 64 -0.83 -11.06 -6.15
N PRO A 65 -0.82 -12.29 -6.70
CA PRO A 65 -0.50 -12.49 -8.11
C PRO A 65 -1.59 -11.88 -8.99
N GLN A 66 -1.28 -11.64 -10.26
CA GLN A 66 -2.28 -11.20 -11.22
C GLN A 66 -3.38 -12.25 -11.42
N TYR A 67 -3.01 -13.53 -11.35
CA TYR A 67 -3.90 -14.68 -11.49
C TYR A 67 -3.64 -15.72 -10.39
N ASN A 68 -4.71 -16.41 -9.97
CA ASN A 68 -4.64 -17.66 -9.21
C ASN A 68 -5.29 -18.77 -10.04
N GLY A 69 -4.47 -19.59 -10.70
CA GLY A 69 -4.96 -20.48 -11.75
C GLY A 69 -5.59 -19.67 -12.90
N HIS A 70 -6.86 -19.94 -13.20
CA HIS A 70 -7.62 -19.22 -14.23
C HIS A 70 -8.36 -17.97 -13.72
N THR A 71 -8.35 -17.73 -12.41
CA THR A 71 -9.04 -16.59 -11.81
C THR A 71 -8.15 -15.36 -11.82
N LYS A 72 -8.58 -14.29 -12.49
CA LYS A 72 -7.92 -12.98 -12.42
C LYS A 72 -8.18 -12.38 -11.04
N LEU A 73 -7.11 -11.95 -10.36
CA LEU A 73 -7.22 -11.30 -9.05
C LEU A 73 -7.10 -9.79 -9.15
N TRP A 74 -6.12 -9.28 -9.89
CA TRP A 74 -5.90 -7.84 -9.97
C TRP A 74 -7.13 -7.12 -10.56
N PHE A 75 -7.48 -6.00 -9.95
CA PHE A 75 -8.68 -5.21 -10.25
C PHE A 75 -10.01 -5.91 -9.95
N GLU A 76 -9.99 -7.08 -9.32
CA GLU A 76 -11.16 -7.85 -8.91
C GLU A 76 -11.19 -8.00 -7.37
N PRO A 77 -11.64 -6.97 -6.60
CA PRO A 77 -11.53 -6.96 -5.14
C PRO A 77 -12.14 -8.19 -4.46
N LYS A 78 -13.25 -8.71 -5.01
CA LYS A 78 -13.91 -9.93 -4.49
C LYS A 78 -13.01 -11.17 -4.64
N GLU A 79 -12.30 -11.28 -5.76
CA GLU A 79 -11.39 -12.39 -6.02
C GLU A 79 -10.12 -12.28 -5.17
N ILE A 80 -9.61 -11.07 -4.96
CA ILE A 80 -8.48 -10.84 -4.02
C ILE A 80 -8.88 -11.26 -2.60
N ASP A 81 -10.04 -10.82 -2.13
CA ASP A 81 -10.52 -11.16 -0.79
C ASP A 81 -10.79 -12.68 -0.66
N SER A 82 -11.29 -13.32 -1.72
CA SER A 82 -11.48 -14.77 -1.78
C SER A 82 -10.15 -15.52 -1.73
N TYR A 83 -9.16 -15.12 -2.54
CA TYR A 83 -7.81 -15.68 -2.54
C TYR A 83 -7.14 -15.56 -1.17
N LEU A 84 -7.24 -14.40 -0.52
CA LEU A 84 -6.68 -14.20 0.82
C LEU A 84 -7.33 -15.16 1.83
N LYS A 85 -8.66 -15.26 1.85
CA LYS A 85 -9.39 -16.13 2.79
C LYS A 85 -9.16 -17.62 2.54
N THR A 86 -9.20 -18.05 1.28
CA THR A 86 -9.30 -19.46 0.92
C THR A 86 -7.94 -20.09 0.63
N THR A 87 -7.05 -19.37 -0.05
CA THR A 87 -5.71 -19.86 -0.43
C THR A 87 -4.65 -19.49 0.59
N ARG A 88 -4.75 -18.30 1.18
CA ARG A 88 -3.76 -17.81 2.16
C ARG A 88 -4.20 -17.95 3.61
N HIS A 89 -5.47 -18.29 3.86
CA HIS A 89 -6.05 -18.34 5.20
C HIS A 89 -5.88 -17.03 5.98
N GLU A 90 -5.95 -15.92 5.26
CA GLU A 90 -5.74 -14.57 5.75
C GLU A 90 -7.01 -13.73 5.78
N ALA A 91 -7.06 -12.79 6.74
CA ALA A 91 -8.16 -11.84 6.87
C ALA A 91 -7.93 -10.65 5.91
N PRO A 92 -8.78 -10.43 4.87
CA PRO A 92 -8.49 -9.43 3.84
C PRO A 92 -8.42 -7.98 4.35
N GLY A 93 -9.16 -7.69 5.43
CA GLY A 93 -9.13 -6.39 6.10
C GLY A 93 -7.87 -6.15 6.93
N GLU A 94 -7.19 -7.21 7.36
CA GLU A 94 -6.01 -7.15 8.24
C GLU A 94 -4.69 -7.40 7.50
N THR A 95 -4.75 -7.72 6.21
CA THR A 95 -3.59 -8.10 5.41
C THR A 95 -3.13 -6.96 4.51
N LEU A 96 -1.86 -6.60 4.62
CA LEU A 96 -1.20 -5.71 3.66
C LEU A 96 -0.97 -6.46 2.35
N ARG A 97 -1.23 -5.81 1.22
CA ARG A 97 -1.25 -6.46 -0.09
C ARG A 97 -0.03 -6.02 -0.89
N LEU A 98 0.76 -6.95 -1.41
CA LEU A 98 1.95 -6.69 -2.21
C LEU A 98 1.75 -7.15 -3.64
N ALA A 99 2.23 -6.38 -4.60
CA ALA A 99 2.35 -6.78 -6.01
C ALA A 99 3.37 -5.90 -6.73
N VAL A 100 3.71 -6.25 -7.98
CA VAL A 100 4.26 -5.28 -8.94
C VAL A 100 3.14 -4.35 -9.43
N MET A 101 3.48 -3.17 -9.94
CA MET A 101 2.53 -2.23 -10.52
C MET A 101 2.10 -2.69 -11.92
N ASP A 102 0.80 -2.75 -12.17
CA ASP A 102 0.28 -2.98 -13.52
C ASP A 102 0.71 -1.82 -14.44
N GLY A 103 1.23 -2.14 -15.61
CA GLY A 103 1.82 -1.16 -16.54
C GLY A 103 3.29 -0.80 -16.27
N ASP A 104 3.83 -1.05 -15.08
CA ASP A 104 5.26 -0.91 -14.77
C ASP A 104 5.71 -1.96 -13.74
N THR A 105 6.05 -3.14 -14.24
CA THR A 105 6.42 -4.28 -13.39
C THR A 105 7.78 -4.11 -12.70
N SER A 106 8.54 -3.06 -13.03
CA SER A 106 9.77 -2.72 -12.31
C SER A 106 9.52 -2.09 -10.95
N VAL A 107 8.31 -1.56 -10.73
CA VAL A 107 7.91 -0.89 -9.49
C VAL A 107 7.05 -1.82 -8.63
N LEU A 108 7.49 -2.07 -7.40
CA LEU A 108 6.69 -2.76 -6.40
C LEU A 108 5.70 -1.79 -5.76
N GLN A 109 4.59 -2.32 -5.26
CA GLN A 109 3.60 -1.57 -4.52
C GLN A 109 3.10 -2.34 -3.31
N MET A 110 2.62 -1.57 -2.33
CA MET A 110 1.93 -2.06 -1.15
C MET A 110 0.59 -1.37 -1.00
N GLY A 111 -0.47 -2.15 -0.78
CA GLY A 111 -1.79 -1.67 -0.40
C GLY A 111 -2.03 -1.83 1.10
N ILE A 112 -2.29 -0.71 1.80
CA ILE A 112 -2.78 -0.70 3.18
C ILE A 112 -4.31 -0.69 3.14
N SER A 113 -4.95 -1.74 3.66
CA SER A 113 -6.40 -1.83 3.76
C SER A 113 -6.99 -0.74 4.65
N LYS A 114 -8.24 -0.32 4.35
CA LYS A 114 -8.96 0.73 5.09
C LYS A 114 -8.98 0.51 6.61
N HIS A 115 -9.09 -0.74 7.07
CA HIS A 115 -9.21 -1.06 8.49
C HIS A 115 -7.90 -0.85 9.28
N ARG A 116 -6.78 -0.63 8.59
CA ARG A 116 -5.44 -0.53 9.20
C ARG A 116 -4.86 0.87 9.21
N ILE A 117 -5.58 1.85 8.67
CA ILE A 117 -5.11 3.24 8.60
C ILE A 117 -5.36 3.99 9.91
N GLY A 118 -4.73 5.16 10.05
CA GLY A 118 -4.94 6.08 11.16
C GLY A 118 -3.88 5.96 12.25
N LYS A 119 -3.73 7.02 13.04
CA LYS A 119 -2.69 7.16 14.06
C LYS A 119 -2.84 6.13 15.19
N THR A 120 -4.07 5.85 15.59
CA THR A 120 -4.41 4.81 16.57
C THR A 120 -4.68 3.45 15.94
N GLY A 121 -4.46 3.32 14.62
CA GLY A 121 -4.61 2.08 13.90
C GLY A 121 -3.53 1.04 14.27
N PRO A 122 -3.70 -0.22 13.83
CA PRO A 122 -2.82 -1.34 14.20
C PRO A 122 -1.39 -1.19 13.68
N LEU A 123 -1.10 -0.22 12.82
CA LEU A 123 0.24 0.08 12.30
C LEU A 123 0.89 1.31 12.93
N GLY A 124 0.14 2.14 13.69
CA GLY A 124 0.64 3.42 14.18
C GLY A 124 1.14 4.31 13.04
N LEU A 125 0.31 4.53 12.02
CA LEU A 125 0.75 5.24 10.82
C LEU A 125 0.94 6.73 11.10
N GLU A 126 2.00 7.27 10.52
CA GLU A 126 2.20 8.71 10.37
C GLU A 126 2.35 9.06 8.90
N ALA A 127 1.99 10.29 8.54
CA ALA A 127 2.07 10.75 7.16
C ALA A 127 2.71 12.13 7.10
N TYR A 128 3.63 12.29 6.16
CA TYR A 128 4.26 13.56 5.86
C TYR A 128 4.28 13.80 4.36
N CYS A 129 3.73 14.93 3.94
CA CYS A 129 3.50 15.25 2.55
C CYS A 129 4.15 16.56 2.12
N LYS A 130 4.71 16.57 0.90
CA LYS A 130 5.37 17.70 0.27
C LYS A 130 5.03 17.81 -1.21
N GLU A 131 5.28 18.98 -1.78
CA GLU A 131 5.12 19.21 -3.22
C GLU A 131 6.14 18.42 -4.03
N LYS A 132 7.40 18.35 -3.59
CA LYS A 132 8.45 17.60 -4.28
C LYS A 132 8.85 16.36 -3.50
N ALA A 133 9.01 15.25 -4.23
CA ALA A 133 9.51 14.00 -3.65
C ALA A 133 10.88 14.17 -2.97
N SER A 134 11.73 15.07 -3.47
CA SER A 134 13.07 15.36 -2.92
C SER A 134 13.06 16.04 -1.55
N GLU A 135 11.92 16.57 -1.10
CA GLU A 135 11.76 17.20 0.22
C GLU A 135 11.37 16.19 1.31
N LEU A 136 11.16 14.93 0.93
CA LEU A 136 10.77 13.86 1.83
C LEU A 136 11.98 13.02 2.28
N PRO A 137 11.86 12.25 3.37
CA PRO A 137 12.84 11.21 3.68
C PRO A 137 13.00 10.25 2.49
N GLN A 138 14.24 10.04 2.05
CA GLN A 138 14.56 9.21 0.86
C GLN A 138 14.75 7.72 1.18
N HIS A 139 14.31 7.26 2.35
CA HIS A 139 14.43 5.86 2.74
C HIS A 139 13.58 4.97 1.82
N VAL A 140 14.15 3.84 1.39
CA VAL A 140 13.49 2.87 0.51
C VAL A 140 13.25 1.57 1.27
N VAL A 141 12.01 1.09 1.28
CA VAL A 141 11.65 -0.20 1.90
C VAL A 141 11.76 -1.32 0.87
N ASN A 142 12.66 -2.28 1.08
CA ASN A 142 12.75 -3.44 0.19
C ASN A 142 11.56 -4.39 0.40
N HIS A 143 10.54 -4.27 -0.45
CA HIS A 143 9.35 -5.11 -0.39
C HIS A 143 9.63 -6.62 -0.61
N LYS A 144 10.76 -7.00 -1.25
CA LYS A 144 11.11 -8.41 -1.50
C LYS A 144 11.65 -9.12 -0.27
N THR A 145 12.09 -8.40 0.75
CA THR A 145 12.73 -8.97 1.95
C THR A 145 11.96 -8.64 3.23
N LEU A 146 10.65 -8.41 3.12
CA LEU A 146 9.79 -8.10 4.27
C LEU A 146 9.49 -9.35 5.11
N ASN A 147 9.32 -9.14 6.42
CA ASN A 147 8.91 -10.18 7.35
C ASN A 147 7.38 -10.39 7.33
N ASN A 148 6.95 -11.60 7.71
CA ASN A 148 5.55 -12.01 7.80
C ASN A 148 4.79 -11.81 6.48
N VAL A 149 5.39 -12.32 5.40
CA VAL A 149 4.85 -12.21 4.04
C VAL A 149 4.52 -13.60 3.51
N GLU A 150 3.26 -13.77 3.10
CA GLU A 150 2.77 -14.98 2.44
C GLU A 150 2.80 -14.85 0.91
N GLY A 151 3.03 -15.97 0.23
CA GLY A 151 3.05 -16.05 -1.24
C GLY A 151 4.37 -15.69 -1.89
N THR A 152 4.40 -15.78 -3.22
CA THR A 152 5.63 -15.66 -4.02
C THR A 152 5.93 -14.19 -4.34
N PRO A 153 7.12 -13.68 -4.00
CA PRO A 153 7.57 -12.37 -4.46
C PRO A 153 7.58 -12.27 -5.99
N GLN A 154 7.16 -11.11 -6.49
CA GLN A 154 7.11 -10.80 -7.93
C GLN A 154 8.32 -9.97 -8.36
#